data_AF-A0A7Z0IIM8-F1
#
_entry.id   AF-A0A7Z0IIM8-F1
#
_cell.length_a   1.000
_cell.length_b   1.000
_cell.length_c   1.000
_cell.angle_alpha   90.00
_cell.angle_beta   90.00
_cell.angle_gamma   90.00
#
_symmetry.space_group_name_H-M   'P 1'
#
loop_
_entity.id
_entity.type
_entity.pdbx_description
1 polymer ?
#
loop_
_entity_poly.entity_id
_entity_poly.type
_entity_poly.pdbx_seq_one_letter_code
_entity_poly.pdbx_strand_id
1 'polypeptide(L)'
;MFRRLLDEDVRAQFAELRENIGARRTNILLFIRNPVEHAASSYQQSIKRNGNTGSMESWYRDEYDDPHVAAELLEVFANNPDVNLTILNYSVCKNDLMECVAQWLQVPAEVFEHPPIETVNRSMTHTELELQRVLNRKLGKSGRLLSDKLCNELPDIRPDELYPPVAIQQVMLDRLETAMDRVDEFVPAGHRYSREIRVDSSEPVEGPMTIEPRQIAVIGESLGNEISRLEQSKTAEETTSAIESANKKMSEIHRQTGSVNEKLDELSATVAALKKQVRQMNRSPWARLKSRIARKMRG
;
A
#
# COMPACT_ATOMS: atom_id res chain seq x y z
N MET A 1 -12.10 -8.36 7.50
CA MET A 1 -12.55 -9.57 6.79
C MET A 1 -13.98 -9.94 7.17
N PHE A 2 -14.33 -10.10 8.46
CA PHE A 2 -15.69 -10.44 8.90
C PHE A 2 -16.77 -9.48 8.40
N ARG A 3 -16.54 -8.17 8.44
CA ARG A 3 -17.47 -7.19 7.85
C ARG A 3 -17.76 -7.41 6.36
N ARG A 4 -16.82 -7.98 5.59
CA ARG A 4 -17.08 -8.34 4.19
C ARG A 4 -17.96 -9.58 4.06
N LEU A 5 -17.98 -10.47 5.04
CA LEU A 5 -18.90 -11.62 5.05
C LEU A 5 -20.33 -11.20 5.44
N LEU A 6 -20.49 -10.03 6.06
CA LEU A 6 -21.78 -9.38 6.28
C LEU A 6 -22.34 -8.73 5.00
N ASP A 7 -21.55 -8.63 3.94
CA ASP A 7 -22.01 -8.19 2.63
C ASP A 7 -22.83 -9.29 1.93
N GLU A 8 -24.00 -8.94 1.42
CA GLU A 8 -24.90 -9.87 0.72
C GLU A 8 -24.27 -10.41 -0.58
N ASP A 9 -23.57 -9.56 -1.33
CA ASP A 9 -22.93 -9.95 -2.60
C ASP A 9 -21.83 -10.99 -2.35
N VAL A 10 -21.07 -10.81 -1.27
CA VAL A 10 -20.02 -11.77 -0.88
C VAL A 10 -20.66 -13.10 -0.48
N ARG A 11 -21.78 -13.09 0.27
CA ARG A 11 -22.50 -14.33 0.62
C ARG A 11 -23.08 -15.02 -0.60
N ALA A 12 -23.61 -14.27 -1.56
CA ALA A 12 -24.09 -14.82 -2.82
C ALA A 12 -22.97 -15.53 -3.59
N GLN A 13 -21.77 -14.93 -3.64
CA GLN A 13 -20.59 -15.57 -4.25
C GLN A 13 -20.19 -16.87 -3.52
N PHE A 14 -20.30 -16.94 -2.19
CA PHE A 14 -20.05 -18.18 -1.45
C PHE A 14 -21.08 -19.27 -1.79
N ALA A 15 -22.36 -18.90 -1.94
CA ALA A 15 -23.41 -19.83 -2.33
C ALA A 15 -23.19 -20.35 -3.76
N GLU A 16 -22.86 -19.47 -4.71
CA GLU A 16 -22.55 -19.83 -6.10
C GLU A 16 -21.32 -20.75 -6.17
N LEU A 17 -20.24 -20.42 -5.45
CA LEU A 17 -19.05 -21.27 -5.40
C LEU A 17 -19.38 -22.67 -4.87
N ARG A 18 -20.18 -22.76 -3.79
CA ARG A 18 -20.63 -24.02 -3.21
C ARG A 18 -21.39 -24.87 -4.23
N GLU A 19 -22.30 -24.25 -4.98
CA GLU A 19 -23.07 -24.92 -6.04
C GLU A 19 -22.16 -25.40 -7.18
N ASN A 20 -21.23 -24.56 -7.63
CA ASN A 20 -20.30 -24.86 -8.71
C ASN A 20 -19.37 -26.04 -8.39
N ILE A 21 -18.97 -26.22 -7.13
CA ILE A 21 -18.15 -27.36 -6.71
C ILE A 21 -18.98 -28.59 -6.31
N GLY A 22 -20.32 -28.50 -6.37
CA GLY A 22 -21.23 -29.58 -5.97
C GLY A 22 -21.21 -29.89 -4.47
N ALA A 23 -20.78 -28.94 -3.63
CA ALA A 23 -20.75 -29.13 -2.19
C ALA A 23 -22.16 -28.96 -1.60
N ARG A 24 -22.56 -29.85 -0.70
CA ARG A 24 -23.86 -29.73 -0.02
C ARG A 24 -23.83 -28.71 1.11
N ARG A 25 -22.70 -28.61 1.81
CA ARG A 25 -22.52 -27.74 2.98
C ARG A 25 -21.15 -27.10 2.99
N THR A 26 -21.07 -25.94 3.62
CA THR A 26 -19.82 -25.22 3.90
C THR A 26 -19.51 -25.33 5.39
N ASN A 27 -18.37 -25.92 5.73
CA ASN A 27 -17.88 -25.91 7.11
C ASN A 27 -16.98 -24.69 7.30
N ILE A 28 -17.23 -23.88 8.33
CA ILE A 28 -16.46 -22.68 8.65
C ILE A 28 -15.88 -22.84 10.05
N LEU A 29 -14.57 -22.66 10.19
CA LEU A 29 -13.89 -22.48 11.46
C LEU A 29 -13.62 -21.00 11.69
N LEU A 30 -14.22 -20.45 12.75
CA LEU A 30 -14.09 -19.05 13.13
C LEU A 30 -13.30 -18.95 14.43
N PHE A 31 -12.21 -18.17 14.40
CA PHE A 31 -11.48 -17.82 15.62
C PHE A 31 -11.89 -16.43 16.12
N ILE A 32 -12.40 -16.39 17.36
CA ILE A 32 -12.60 -15.15 18.12
C ILE A 32 -11.43 -14.93 19.08
N ARG A 33 -11.31 -13.75 19.69
CA ARG A 33 -10.23 -13.42 20.65
C ARG A 33 -10.75 -12.61 21.82
N ASN A 34 -10.16 -12.79 22.99
CA ASN A 34 -10.54 -12.01 24.17
C ASN A 34 -10.46 -10.50 23.86
N PRO A 35 -11.52 -9.71 24.15
CA PRO A 35 -11.65 -8.35 23.63
C PRO A 35 -10.49 -7.44 23.99
N VAL A 36 -9.97 -7.49 25.23
CA VAL A 36 -8.85 -6.65 25.67
C VAL A 36 -7.57 -6.93 24.89
N GLU A 37 -7.18 -8.20 24.75
CA GLU A 37 -5.99 -8.59 23.98
C GLU A 37 -6.14 -8.28 22.49
N HIS A 38 -7.35 -8.52 21.96
CA HIS A 38 -7.63 -8.30 20.57
C HIS A 38 -7.63 -6.82 20.23
N ALA A 39 -8.23 -5.97 21.06
CA ALA A 39 -8.23 -4.52 20.89
C ALA A 39 -6.81 -3.95 20.83
N ALA A 40 -5.90 -4.40 21.71
CA ALA A 40 -4.49 -4.00 21.68
C ALA A 40 -3.82 -4.42 20.36
N SER A 41 -3.97 -5.68 19.98
CA SER A 41 -3.44 -6.21 18.71
C SER A 41 -3.99 -5.44 17.50
N SER A 42 -5.29 -5.17 17.48
CA SER A 42 -5.98 -4.46 16.40
C SER A 42 -5.56 -3.00 16.34
N TYR A 43 -5.39 -2.33 17.48
CA TYR A 43 -4.82 -0.97 17.54
C TYR A 43 -3.43 -0.94 16.91
N GLN A 44 -2.52 -1.84 17.31
CA GLN A 44 -1.18 -1.89 16.73
C GLN A 44 -1.23 -2.12 15.23
N GLN A 45 -2.08 -3.04 14.74
CA GLN A 45 -2.25 -3.27 13.31
C GLN A 45 -2.84 -2.05 12.58
N SER A 46 -3.71 -1.28 13.23
CA SER A 46 -4.26 -0.04 12.66
C SER A 46 -3.16 1.00 12.42
N ILE A 47 -2.17 1.11 13.31
CA ILE A 47 -1.01 1.98 13.13
C ILE A 47 -0.09 1.41 12.05
N LYS A 48 0.28 0.13 12.15
CA LYS A 48 1.21 -0.54 11.23
C LYS A 48 0.71 -0.51 9.78
N ARG A 49 -0.55 -0.86 9.55
CA ARG A 49 -1.06 -1.15 8.20
C ARG A 49 -2.04 -0.12 7.68
N ASN A 50 -2.74 0.61 8.54
CA ASN A 50 -3.80 1.53 8.11
C ASN A 50 -3.44 3.00 8.28
N GLY A 51 -2.28 3.31 8.85
CA GLY A 51 -1.86 4.70 9.03
C GLY A 51 -2.54 5.38 10.20
N ASN A 52 -3.08 4.63 11.17
CA ASN A 52 -3.73 5.24 12.33
C ASN A 52 -2.76 6.14 13.11
N THR A 53 -3.29 7.23 13.65
CA THR A 53 -2.58 8.25 14.43
C THR A 53 -3.22 8.51 15.79
N GLY A 54 -4.42 7.96 16.04
CA GLY A 54 -5.17 8.09 17.29
C GLY A 54 -4.46 7.44 18.49
N SER A 55 -4.99 7.72 19.69
CA SER A 55 -4.45 7.13 20.92
C SER A 55 -5.07 5.75 21.16
N MET A 56 -4.43 4.95 22.01
CA MET A 56 -4.96 3.65 22.39
C MET A 56 -6.27 3.79 23.18
N GLU A 57 -6.40 4.85 23.98
CA GLU A 57 -7.60 5.11 24.78
C GLU A 57 -8.81 5.44 23.91
N SER A 58 -8.66 6.28 22.87
CA SER A 58 -9.76 6.54 21.94
C SER A 58 -10.14 5.29 21.17
N TRP A 59 -9.15 4.47 20.80
CA TRP A 59 -9.40 3.20 20.12
C TRP A 59 -10.27 2.26 20.94
N TYR A 60 -9.93 2.03 22.21
CA TYR A 60 -10.70 1.16 23.11
C TYR A 60 -12.08 1.71 23.42
N ARG A 61 -12.17 3.03 23.65
CA ARG A 61 -13.42 3.67 24.05
C ARG A 61 -14.43 3.76 22.91
N ASP A 62 -13.96 4.08 21.71
CA ASP A 62 -14.83 4.56 20.64
C ASP A 62 -14.78 3.66 19.41
N GLU A 63 -13.61 3.12 19.03
CA GLU A 63 -13.41 2.53 17.70
C GLU A 63 -13.48 0.99 17.65
N TYR A 64 -12.98 0.30 18.67
CA TYR A 64 -12.94 -1.16 18.70
C TYR A 64 -14.35 -1.74 18.91
N ASP A 65 -14.78 -2.62 18.00
CA ASP A 65 -16.17 -3.09 17.95
C ASP A 65 -16.32 -4.54 17.42
N ASP A 66 -15.23 -5.31 17.44
CA ASP A 66 -15.24 -6.64 16.82
C ASP A 66 -16.24 -7.65 17.44
N PRO A 67 -16.58 -7.60 18.75
CA PRO A 67 -17.64 -8.45 19.30
C PRO A 67 -19.02 -8.20 18.69
N HIS A 68 -19.39 -6.96 18.37
CA HIS A 68 -20.66 -6.67 17.67
C HIS A 68 -20.64 -7.26 16.26
N VAL A 69 -19.55 -7.04 15.51
CA VAL A 69 -19.35 -7.62 14.18
C VAL A 69 -19.42 -9.14 14.21
N ALA A 70 -18.85 -9.77 15.24
CA ALA A 70 -18.93 -11.20 15.44
C ALA A 70 -20.38 -11.63 15.70
N ALA A 71 -21.09 -11.00 16.64
CA ALA A 71 -22.48 -11.33 16.95
C ALA A 71 -23.39 -11.26 15.71
N GLU A 72 -23.28 -10.20 14.91
CA GLU A 72 -24.02 -10.06 13.64
C GLU A 72 -23.71 -11.18 12.66
N LEU A 73 -22.42 -11.55 12.52
CA LEU A 73 -21.99 -12.61 11.61
C LEU A 73 -22.54 -13.97 12.04
N LEU A 74 -22.56 -14.23 13.34
CA LEU A 74 -23.07 -15.48 13.90
C LEU A 74 -24.56 -15.64 13.66
N GLU A 75 -25.35 -14.58 13.79
CA GLU A 75 -26.79 -14.64 13.50
C GLU A 75 -27.08 -14.91 12.04
N VAL A 76 -26.31 -14.31 11.13
CA VAL A 76 -26.44 -14.57 9.68
C VAL A 76 -26.16 -16.03 9.36
N PHE A 77 -25.11 -16.62 9.94
CA PHE A 77 -24.75 -18.01 9.66
C PHE A 77 -25.57 -19.04 10.44
N ALA A 78 -26.03 -18.73 11.65
CA ALA A 78 -26.88 -19.62 12.44
C ALA A 78 -28.23 -19.90 11.76
N ASN A 79 -28.72 -18.95 10.98
CA ASN A 79 -29.95 -19.08 10.21
C ASN A 79 -29.75 -19.75 8.84
N ASN A 80 -28.53 -20.15 8.49
CA ASN A 80 -28.21 -20.77 7.21
C ASN A 80 -28.00 -22.29 7.37
N PRO A 81 -28.95 -23.15 6.94
CA PRO A 81 -28.84 -24.61 7.11
C PRO A 81 -27.73 -25.26 6.27
N ASP A 82 -27.17 -24.51 5.31
CA ASP A 82 -26.08 -24.96 4.45
C ASP A 82 -24.69 -24.66 5.03
N VAL A 83 -24.63 -23.93 6.15
CA VAL A 83 -23.39 -23.59 6.84
C VAL A 83 -23.32 -24.34 8.15
N ASN A 84 -22.18 -24.99 8.38
CA ASN A 84 -21.84 -25.55 9.68
C ASN A 84 -20.69 -24.73 10.27
N LEU A 85 -20.98 -24.03 11.38
CA LEU A 85 -20.05 -23.09 11.98
C LEU A 85 -19.46 -23.67 13.27
N THR A 86 -18.13 -23.69 13.35
CA THR A 86 -17.39 -23.97 14.57
C THR A 86 -16.68 -22.71 15.01
N ILE A 87 -16.83 -22.33 16.28
CA ILE A 87 -16.23 -21.13 16.84
C ILE A 87 -15.30 -21.52 17.99
N LEU A 88 -14.05 -21.10 17.90
CA LEU A 88 -13.05 -21.30 18.94
C LEU A 88 -12.46 -19.95 19.33
N ASN A 89 -12.09 -19.79 20.59
CA ASN A 89 -11.39 -18.61 21.04
C ASN A 89 -9.88 -18.83 20.98
N TYR A 90 -9.24 -18.10 20.07
CA TYR A 90 -7.80 -18.13 19.84
C TYR A 90 -7.03 -17.75 21.10
N SER A 91 -7.51 -16.84 21.94
CA SER A 91 -6.79 -16.49 23.18
C SER A 91 -6.63 -17.69 24.11
N VAL A 92 -7.53 -18.67 24.03
CA VAL A 92 -7.48 -19.92 24.81
C VAL A 92 -6.59 -20.97 24.13
N CYS A 93 -6.69 -21.12 22.81
CA CYS A 93 -6.03 -22.21 22.07
C CYS A 93 -4.81 -21.80 21.24
N LYS A 94 -4.27 -20.58 21.41
CA LYS A 94 -3.13 -20.07 20.63
C LYS A 94 -1.88 -20.94 20.67
N ASN A 95 -1.70 -21.71 21.74
CA ASN A 95 -0.54 -22.62 21.91
C ASN A 95 -0.77 -24.00 21.28
N ASP A 96 -2.03 -24.35 20.98
CA ASP A 96 -2.46 -25.66 20.47
C ASP A 96 -3.29 -25.48 19.18
N LEU A 97 -2.92 -24.48 18.37
CA LEU A 97 -3.72 -24.05 17.22
C LEU A 97 -3.75 -25.13 16.13
N MET A 98 -2.62 -25.82 15.92
CA MET A 98 -2.49 -26.88 14.93
C MET A 98 -3.40 -28.06 15.31
N GLU A 99 -3.41 -28.43 16.59
CA GLU A 99 -4.26 -29.47 17.15
C GLU A 99 -5.74 -29.12 17.01
N CYS A 100 -6.11 -27.87 17.32
CA CYS A 100 -7.49 -27.39 17.15
C CYS A 100 -7.95 -27.46 15.69
N VAL A 101 -7.09 -27.04 14.75
CA VAL A 101 -7.40 -27.08 13.31
C VAL A 101 -7.43 -28.52 12.80
N ALA A 102 -6.51 -29.38 13.22
CA ALA A 102 -6.46 -30.79 12.89
C ALA A 102 -7.73 -31.53 13.34
N GLN A 103 -8.13 -31.31 14.59
CA GLN A 103 -9.36 -31.87 15.16
C GLN A 103 -10.59 -31.41 14.38
N TRP A 104 -10.66 -30.12 14.02
CA TRP A 104 -11.76 -29.58 13.22
C TRP A 104 -11.81 -30.18 11.81
N LEU A 105 -10.66 -30.35 11.16
CA LEU A 105 -10.54 -30.99 9.85
C LEU A 105 -10.68 -32.51 9.89
N GLN A 106 -10.71 -33.11 11.08
CA GLN A 106 -10.74 -34.56 11.30
C GLN A 106 -9.53 -35.27 10.68
N VAL A 107 -8.36 -34.65 10.77
CA VAL A 107 -7.07 -35.21 10.32
C VAL A 107 -6.08 -35.29 11.48
N PRO A 108 -5.07 -36.17 11.43
CA PRO A 108 -3.97 -36.16 12.39
C PRO A 108 -3.19 -34.82 12.34
N ALA A 109 -2.73 -34.32 13.48
CA ALA A 109 -1.97 -33.06 13.55
C ALA A 109 -0.62 -33.14 12.84
N GLU A 110 -0.06 -34.35 12.74
CA GLU A 110 1.20 -34.67 12.07
C GLU A 110 1.17 -34.42 10.55
N VAL A 111 -0.02 -34.20 9.98
CA VAL A 111 -0.18 -33.82 8.55
C VAL A 111 0.30 -32.40 8.29
N PHE A 112 0.31 -31.54 9.31
CA PHE A 112 0.75 -30.16 9.15
C PHE A 112 2.26 -30.01 9.29
N GLU A 113 2.87 -29.25 8.38
CA GLU A 113 4.26 -28.86 8.50
C GLU A 113 4.40 -27.72 9.52
N HIS A 114 5.28 -27.89 10.50
CA HIS A 114 5.62 -26.81 11.42
C HIS A 114 6.48 -25.77 10.70
N PRO A 115 6.15 -24.48 10.80
CA PRO A 115 6.96 -23.43 10.18
C PRO A 115 8.35 -23.39 10.84
N PRO A 116 9.41 -23.07 10.09
CA PRO A 116 10.77 -22.97 10.64
C PRO A 116 10.93 -21.78 11.61
N ILE A 117 9.99 -20.84 11.58
CA ILE A 117 9.94 -19.67 12.46
C ILE A 117 8.54 -19.62 13.07
N GLU A 118 8.48 -19.67 14.40
CA GLU A 118 7.20 -19.70 15.14
C GLU A 118 6.47 -18.35 15.08
N THR A 119 7.21 -17.24 15.01
CA THR A 119 6.63 -15.90 15.03
C THR A 119 6.72 -15.23 13.66
N VAL A 120 5.61 -15.27 12.94
CA VAL A 120 5.39 -14.45 11.74
C VAL A 120 4.51 -13.24 12.10
N ASN A 121 4.96 -12.02 11.79
CA ASN A 121 4.30 -10.76 12.15
C ASN A 121 4.27 -10.45 13.65
N ARG A 122 5.44 -10.33 14.29
CA ARG A 122 5.51 -9.84 15.67
C ARG A 122 4.80 -8.48 15.85
N SER A 123 4.32 -8.25 17.06
CA SER A 123 3.91 -6.90 17.49
C SER A 123 5.13 -5.96 17.56
N MET A 124 4.87 -4.66 17.60
CA MET A 124 5.94 -3.66 17.77
C MET A 124 6.16 -3.40 19.26
N THR A 125 7.38 -2.97 19.60
CA THR A 125 7.64 -2.30 20.87
C THR A 125 6.91 -0.95 20.92
N HIS A 126 6.78 -0.37 22.11
CA HIS A 126 6.18 0.93 22.34
C HIS A 126 6.90 2.02 21.52
N THR A 127 8.23 2.06 21.58
CA THR A 127 9.07 3.02 20.85
C THR A 127 8.85 2.90 19.34
N GLU A 128 8.85 1.68 18.82
CA GLU A 128 8.61 1.42 17.39
C GLU A 128 7.22 1.90 16.97
N LEU A 129 6.19 1.58 17.76
CA LEU A 129 4.81 1.94 17.48
C LEU A 129 4.62 3.47 17.49
N GLU A 130 5.19 4.16 18.47
CA GLU A 130 5.15 5.62 18.57
C GLU A 130 5.88 6.29 17.41
N LEU A 131 7.05 5.76 17.02
CA LEU A 131 7.76 6.23 15.82
C LEU A 131 6.90 6.05 14.57
N GLN A 132 6.27 4.89 14.38
CA GLN A 132 5.37 4.65 13.25
C GLN A 132 4.16 5.61 13.27
N ARG A 133 3.60 5.89 14.45
CA ARG A 133 2.48 6.82 14.62
C ARG A 133 2.87 8.25 14.26
N VAL A 134 4.09 8.69 14.62
CA VAL A 134 4.66 9.98 14.20
C VAL A 134 4.84 10.02 12.68
N LEU A 135 5.43 8.99 12.07
CA LEU A 135 5.58 8.91 10.63
C LEU A 135 4.22 8.93 9.92
N ASN A 136 3.23 8.22 10.44
CA ASN A 136 1.87 8.22 9.89
C ASN A 136 1.26 9.62 9.84
N ARG A 137 1.47 10.44 10.88
CA ARG A 137 1.00 11.84 10.90
C ARG A 137 1.67 12.71 9.84
N LYS A 138 2.88 12.37 9.41
CA LYS A 138 3.66 13.17 8.45
C LYS A 138 3.51 12.69 7.01
N LEU A 139 3.44 11.38 6.80
CA LEU A 139 3.53 10.74 5.49
C LEU A 139 2.24 10.00 5.10
N GLY A 140 1.24 9.94 5.98
CA GLY A 140 0.10 9.02 5.84
C GLY A 140 0.51 7.58 6.08
N LYS A 141 -0.19 6.62 5.47
CA LYS A 141 0.09 5.18 5.65
C LYS A 141 1.53 4.83 5.25
N SER A 142 2.40 4.67 6.26
CA SER A 142 3.85 4.51 6.08
C SER A 142 4.41 3.19 6.64
N GLY A 143 3.56 2.20 6.89
CA GLY A 143 3.96 0.88 7.42
C GLY A 143 5.06 0.17 6.64
N ARG A 144 5.03 0.28 5.30
CA ARG A 144 6.05 -0.31 4.42
C ARG A 144 7.44 0.29 4.62
N LEU A 145 7.52 1.54 5.08
CA LEU A 145 8.78 2.23 5.31
C LEU A 145 9.43 1.85 6.65
N LEU A 146 8.67 1.32 7.60
CA LEU A 146 9.18 1.11 8.96
C LEU A 146 8.65 -0.18 9.58
N SER A 147 7.36 -0.25 9.92
CA SER A 147 6.77 -1.38 10.64
C SER A 147 7.06 -2.74 9.98
N ASP A 148 6.86 -2.83 8.67
CA ASP A 148 7.02 -4.08 7.93
C ASP A 148 8.46 -4.56 7.98
N LYS A 149 9.41 -3.62 7.91
CA LYS A 149 10.85 -3.89 7.94
C LYS A 149 11.29 -4.39 9.31
N LEU A 150 10.93 -3.66 10.36
CA LEU A 150 11.26 -4.03 11.73
C LEU A 150 10.67 -5.38 12.13
N CYS A 151 9.40 -5.64 11.80
CA CYS A 151 8.74 -6.90 12.15
C CYS A 151 9.29 -8.10 11.39
N ASN A 152 9.75 -7.92 10.15
CA ASN A 152 10.26 -9.02 9.32
C ASN A 152 11.75 -9.29 9.57
N GLU A 153 12.56 -8.24 9.76
CA GLU A 153 14.02 -8.36 9.85
C GLU A 153 14.49 -8.58 11.29
N LEU A 154 13.68 -8.24 12.30
CA LEU A 154 14.00 -8.40 13.71
C LEU A 154 12.91 -9.19 14.46
N PRO A 155 12.56 -10.42 14.05
CA PRO A 155 11.43 -11.17 14.61
C PRO A 155 11.62 -11.57 16.09
N ASP A 156 12.85 -11.57 16.58
CA ASP A 156 13.24 -11.97 17.94
C ASP A 156 13.17 -10.82 18.96
N ILE A 157 12.95 -9.58 18.52
CA ILE A 157 12.69 -8.46 19.43
C ILE A 157 11.35 -8.70 20.12
N ARG A 158 11.39 -8.81 21.46
CA ARG A 158 10.21 -8.99 22.27
C ARG A 158 9.30 -7.75 22.13
N PRO A 159 8.03 -7.91 21.72
CA PRO A 159 7.09 -6.80 21.69
C PRO A 159 6.69 -6.38 23.10
N ASP A 160 6.27 -5.12 23.24
CA ASP A 160 5.68 -4.64 24.47
C ASP A 160 4.19 -4.99 24.50
N GLU A 161 3.71 -5.37 25.68
CA GLU A 161 2.30 -5.58 25.95
C GLU A 161 1.66 -4.23 26.31
N LEU A 162 1.05 -3.60 25.31
CA LEU A 162 0.48 -2.26 25.45
C LEU A 162 -1.02 -2.33 25.70
N TYR A 163 -1.45 -1.78 26.83
CA TYR A 163 -2.84 -1.65 27.22
C TYR A 163 -3.14 -0.23 27.71
N PRO A 164 -4.35 0.30 27.51
CA PRO A 164 -4.72 1.57 28.11
C PRO A 164 -4.99 1.37 29.62
N PRO A 165 -5.16 2.46 30.39
CA PRO A 165 -5.51 2.35 31.81
C PRO A 165 -6.72 1.44 32.05
N VAL A 166 -6.72 0.73 33.18
CA VAL A 166 -7.77 -0.23 33.59
C VAL A 166 -9.18 0.33 33.42
N ALA A 167 -9.41 1.58 33.81
CA ALA A 167 -10.71 2.23 33.68
C ALA A 167 -11.20 2.30 32.21
N ILE A 168 -10.30 2.48 31.25
CA ILE A 168 -10.63 2.50 29.82
C ILE A 168 -10.95 1.10 29.31
N GLN A 169 -10.23 0.09 29.77
CA GLN A 169 -10.53 -1.30 29.45
C GLN A 169 -11.93 -1.71 29.96
N GLN A 170 -12.27 -1.32 31.19
CA GLN A 170 -13.59 -1.58 31.77
C GLN A 170 -14.69 -0.90 30.95
N VAL A 171 -14.54 0.37 30.59
CA VAL A 171 -15.51 1.09 29.74
C VAL A 171 -15.73 0.37 28.41
N MET A 172 -14.67 -0.15 27.80
CA MET A 172 -14.80 -0.94 26.56
C MET A 172 -15.56 -2.24 26.82
N LEU A 173 -15.23 -2.98 27.88
CA LEU A 173 -15.88 -4.25 28.20
C LEU A 173 -17.38 -4.06 28.51
N ASP A 174 -17.74 -3.06 29.32
CA ASP A 174 -19.13 -2.73 29.64
C ASP A 174 -19.93 -2.43 28.38
N ARG A 175 -19.36 -1.63 27.47
CA ARG A 175 -19.97 -1.29 26.18
C ARG A 175 -20.20 -2.52 25.29
N LEU A 176 -19.31 -3.51 25.35
CA LEU A 176 -19.34 -4.70 24.49
C LEU A 176 -20.05 -5.89 25.14
N GLU A 177 -20.45 -5.81 26.41
CA GLU A 177 -20.97 -6.91 27.22
C GLU A 177 -22.11 -7.67 26.52
N THR A 178 -23.13 -6.95 26.06
CA THR A 178 -24.28 -7.54 25.36
C THR A 178 -23.89 -8.29 24.08
N ALA A 179 -22.93 -7.77 23.31
CA ALA A 179 -22.46 -8.46 22.11
C ALA A 179 -21.61 -9.68 22.44
N MET A 180 -20.81 -9.59 23.51
CA MET A 180 -20.02 -10.71 24.02
C MET A 180 -20.92 -11.85 24.49
N ASP A 181 -21.98 -11.54 25.23
CA ASP A 181 -22.97 -12.53 25.69
C ASP A 181 -23.62 -13.25 24.49
N ARG A 182 -24.04 -12.50 23.46
CA ARG A 182 -24.60 -13.08 22.22
C ARG A 182 -23.62 -14.01 21.52
N VAL A 183 -22.33 -13.66 21.47
CA VAL A 183 -21.30 -14.55 20.91
C VAL A 183 -21.12 -15.79 21.78
N ASP A 184 -21.08 -15.64 23.10
CA ASP A 184 -20.86 -16.73 24.06
C ASP A 184 -21.95 -17.81 24.03
N GLU A 185 -23.14 -17.53 23.50
CA GLU A 185 -24.21 -18.50 23.24
C GLU A 185 -23.83 -19.54 22.17
N PHE A 186 -23.01 -19.16 21.18
CA PHE A 186 -22.57 -20.05 20.10
C PHE A 186 -21.24 -20.74 20.39
N VAL A 187 -20.56 -20.36 21.46
CA VAL A 187 -19.18 -20.75 21.74
C VAL A 187 -19.15 -21.79 22.88
N PRO A 188 -18.37 -22.88 22.75
CA PRO A 188 -18.20 -23.83 23.84
C PRO A 188 -17.73 -23.15 25.13
N ALA A 189 -18.17 -23.64 26.29
CA ALA A 189 -17.94 -22.98 27.58
C ALA A 189 -16.46 -22.61 27.84
N GLY A 190 -15.52 -23.48 27.47
CA GLY A 190 -14.07 -23.24 27.63
C GLY A 190 -13.47 -22.23 26.62
N HIS A 191 -14.23 -21.82 25.61
CA HIS A 191 -13.82 -20.85 24.59
C HIS A 191 -14.58 -19.53 24.67
N ARG A 192 -15.48 -19.33 25.65
CA ARG A 192 -16.20 -18.06 25.79
C ARG A 192 -15.24 -16.87 25.98
N TYR A 193 -15.71 -15.66 25.69
CA TYR A 193 -14.91 -14.47 25.91
C TYR A 193 -14.58 -14.29 27.39
N SER A 194 -13.30 -14.02 27.66
CA SER A 194 -12.89 -13.53 28.97
C SER A 194 -13.21 -12.04 29.12
N ARG A 195 -13.68 -11.65 30.30
CA ARG A 195 -13.85 -10.25 30.75
C ARG A 195 -12.66 -9.80 31.62
N GLU A 196 -11.55 -10.51 31.52
CA GLU A 196 -10.31 -10.21 32.25
C GLU A 196 -9.71 -8.89 31.76
N ILE A 197 -9.51 -7.97 32.70
CA ILE A 197 -8.74 -6.76 32.51
C ILE A 197 -7.26 -7.12 32.58
N ARG A 198 -6.48 -6.54 31.67
CA ARG A 198 -5.02 -6.61 31.72
C ARG A 198 -4.52 -5.45 32.56
N VAL A 199 -4.06 -5.76 33.77
CA VAL A 199 -3.30 -4.77 34.54
C VAL A 199 -1.99 -4.58 33.81
N ASP A 200 -1.73 -3.35 33.39
CA ASP A 200 -0.48 -3.03 32.70
C ASP A 200 0.70 -3.48 33.57
N SER A 201 1.53 -4.36 33.03
CA SER A 201 2.78 -4.74 33.72
C SER A 201 3.82 -3.62 33.63
N SER A 202 3.58 -2.65 32.75
CA SER A 202 4.34 -1.43 32.60
C SER A 202 3.45 -0.25 32.97
N GLU A 203 3.54 0.30 34.18
CA GLU A 203 3.21 1.73 34.34
C GLU A 203 3.80 2.48 33.14
N PRO A 204 3.06 3.43 32.51
CA PRO A 204 3.52 4.11 31.30
C PRO A 204 4.96 4.48 31.55
N VAL A 205 5.89 3.82 30.83
CA VAL A 205 7.28 3.79 31.27
C VAL A 205 7.71 5.25 31.27
N GLU A 206 7.71 5.89 32.45
CA GLU A 206 8.12 7.28 32.62
C GLU A 206 9.64 7.41 32.40
N GLY A 207 10.25 6.35 31.88
CA GLY A 207 11.60 6.30 31.38
C GLY A 207 11.71 6.67 29.90
N PRO A 208 12.96 6.89 29.46
CA PRO A 208 13.25 7.16 28.06
C PRO A 208 12.81 5.98 27.19
N MET A 209 12.13 6.28 26.08
CA MET A 209 11.91 5.31 25.01
C MET A 209 13.27 4.77 24.55
N THR A 210 13.47 3.46 24.71
CA THR A 210 14.71 2.81 24.27
C THR A 210 14.55 2.26 22.87
N ILE A 211 15.63 2.36 22.09
CA ILE A 211 15.75 1.73 20.78
C ILE A 211 17.08 1.01 20.70
N GLU A 212 17.04 -0.27 20.33
CA GLU A 212 18.23 -1.10 20.23
C GLU A 212 19.05 -0.76 18.98
N PRO A 213 20.39 -0.93 19.00
CA PRO A 213 21.23 -0.63 17.85
C PRO A 213 20.80 -1.31 16.54
N ARG A 214 20.32 -2.56 16.61
CA ARG A 214 19.79 -3.29 15.46
C ARG A 214 18.49 -2.69 14.89
N GLN A 215 17.63 -2.12 15.74
CA GLN A 215 16.45 -1.38 15.28
C GLN A 215 16.88 -0.09 14.56
N ILE A 216 17.86 0.65 15.11
CA ILE A 216 18.43 1.83 14.46
C ILE A 216 18.98 1.48 13.08
N ALA A 217 19.69 0.35 12.95
CA ALA A 217 20.26 -0.09 11.68
C ALA A 217 19.17 -0.32 10.62
N VAL A 218 18.11 -1.09 10.96
CA VAL A 218 16.98 -1.34 10.05
C VAL A 218 16.23 -0.07 9.69
N ILE A 219 16.04 0.84 10.66
CA ILE A 219 15.41 2.16 10.42
C ILE A 219 16.25 2.98 9.45
N GLY A 220 17.56 3.09 9.71
CA GLY A 220 18.48 3.86 8.90
C GLY A 220 18.57 3.33 7.47
N GLU A 221 18.66 2.01 7.31
CA GLU A 221 18.66 1.37 5.99
C GLU A 221 17.33 1.60 5.26
N SER A 222 16.20 1.36 5.91
CA SER A 222 14.89 1.51 5.28
C SER A 222 14.62 2.95 4.83
N LEU A 223 14.84 3.93 5.71
CA LEU A 223 14.67 5.34 5.40
C LEU A 223 15.71 5.83 4.37
N GLY A 224 16.97 5.41 4.50
CA GLY A 224 18.04 5.77 3.57
C GLY A 224 17.80 5.24 2.15
N ASN A 225 17.29 4.01 2.04
CA ASN A 225 16.89 3.44 0.76
C ASN A 225 15.73 4.21 0.12
N GLU A 226 14.73 4.60 0.90
CA GLU A 226 13.61 5.40 0.39
C GLU A 226 14.06 6.81 -0.05
N ILE A 227 14.92 7.47 0.72
CA ILE A 227 15.50 8.77 0.34
C ILE A 227 16.29 8.63 -0.97
N SER A 228 17.17 7.63 -1.07
CA SER A 228 17.96 7.38 -2.28
C SER A 228 17.07 7.12 -3.49
N ARG A 229 15.99 6.36 -3.32
CA ARG A 229 14.99 6.08 -4.37
C ARG A 229 14.30 7.36 -4.84
N LEU A 230 13.91 8.24 -3.91
CA LEU A 230 13.27 9.52 -4.21
C LEU A 230 14.22 10.47 -4.94
N GLU A 231 15.49 10.53 -4.55
CA GLU A 231 16.51 11.34 -5.23
C GLU A 231 16.78 10.88 -6.66
N GLN A 232 16.85 9.56 -6.87
CA GLN A 232 16.99 8.98 -8.21
C GLN A 232 15.77 9.28 -9.08
N SER A 233 14.57 9.17 -8.51
CA SER A 233 13.30 9.44 -9.21
C SER A 233 13.22 10.91 -9.62
N LYS A 234 13.57 11.84 -8.71
CA LYS A 234 13.64 13.28 -9.00
C LYS A 234 14.65 13.60 -10.11
N THR A 235 15.83 13.00 -10.06
CA THR A 235 16.87 13.19 -11.09
C THR A 235 16.39 12.68 -12.46
N ALA A 236 15.67 11.55 -12.49
CA ALA A 236 15.10 10.99 -13.71
C ALA A 236 13.99 11.89 -14.29
N GLU A 237 13.14 12.47 -13.45
CA GLU A 237 12.12 13.44 -13.85
C GLU A 237 12.74 14.73 -14.43
N GLU A 238 13.76 15.27 -13.76
CA GLU A 238 14.49 16.45 -14.24
C GLU A 238 15.18 16.18 -15.60
N THR A 239 15.77 15.00 -15.75
CA THR A 239 16.39 14.57 -17.02
C THR A 239 15.36 14.44 -18.13
N THR A 240 14.19 13.85 -17.84
CA THR A 240 13.09 13.70 -18.81
C THR A 240 12.57 15.07 -19.25
N SER A 241 12.34 15.98 -18.31
CA SER A 241 11.92 17.37 -18.59
C SER A 241 12.95 18.13 -19.44
N ALA A 242 14.24 17.94 -19.16
CA ALA A 242 15.32 18.53 -19.96
C ALA A 242 15.34 18.00 -21.40
N ILE A 243 15.13 16.70 -21.60
CA ILE A 243 15.03 16.07 -22.93
C ILE A 243 13.82 16.61 -23.70
N GLU A 244 12.64 16.72 -23.06
CA GLU A 244 11.44 17.29 -23.70
C GLU A 244 11.66 18.74 -24.14
N SER A 245 12.29 19.55 -23.29
CA SER A 245 12.66 20.93 -23.61
C SER A 245 13.64 21.02 -24.78
N ALA A 246 14.64 20.13 -24.83
CA ALA A 246 15.59 20.05 -25.93
C ALA A 246 14.91 19.63 -27.26
N ASN A 247 14.02 18.64 -27.21
CA ASN A 247 13.24 18.20 -28.37
C ASN A 247 12.34 19.32 -28.92
N LYS A 248 11.70 20.09 -28.04
CA LYS A 248 10.90 21.26 -28.45
C LYS A 248 11.76 22.31 -29.16
N LYS A 249 12.97 22.60 -28.64
CA LYS A 249 13.92 23.51 -29.30
C LYS A 249 14.40 22.95 -30.64
N MET A 250 14.66 21.64 -30.73
CA MET A 250 15.10 21.00 -31.97
C MET A 250 14.03 21.04 -33.06
N SER A 251 12.75 20.86 -32.71
CA SER A 251 11.62 21.03 -33.63
C SER A 251 11.50 22.48 -34.13
N GLU A 252 11.71 23.47 -33.27
CA GLU A 252 11.73 24.88 -33.67
C GLU A 252 12.90 25.20 -34.61
N ILE A 253 14.10 24.65 -34.34
CA ILE A 253 15.25 24.77 -35.24
C ILE A 253 14.96 24.12 -36.60
N HIS A 254 14.33 22.95 -36.64
CA HIS A 254 13.92 22.30 -37.88
C HIS A 254 12.94 23.17 -38.68
N ARG A 255 11.96 23.77 -38.00
CA ARG A 255 11.01 24.71 -38.63
C ARG A 255 11.70 25.93 -39.22
N GLN A 256 12.64 26.53 -38.48
CA GLN A 256 13.43 27.67 -38.93
C GLN A 256 14.33 27.31 -40.12
N THR A 257 14.98 26.14 -40.06
CA THR A 257 15.84 25.64 -41.15
C THR A 257 15.04 25.39 -42.42
N GLY A 258 13.83 24.83 -42.30
CA GLY A 258 12.89 24.68 -43.41
C GLY A 258 12.57 26.02 -44.08
N SER A 259 12.24 27.05 -43.29
CA SER A 259 11.98 28.41 -43.81
C SER A 259 13.20 29.05 -44.48
N VAL A 260 14.41 28.80 -43.98
CA VAL A 260 15.65 29.27 -44.62
C VAL A 260 15.87 28.58 -45.97
N ASN A 261 15.64 27.27 -46.05
CA ASN A 261 15.76 26.53 -47.32
C ASN A 261 14.76 27.03 -48.37
N GLU A 262 13.51 27.30 -47.98
CA GLU A 262 12.51 27.90 -48.88
C GLU A 262 13.00 29.24 -49.46
N LYS A 263 13.54 30.13 -48.61
CA LYS A 263 14.12 31.41 -49.06
C LYS A 263 15.33 31.23 -49.98
N LEU A 264 16.16 30.21 -49.74
CA LEU A 264 17.31 29.90 -50.58
C LEU A 264 16.87 29.43 -51.97
N ASP A 265 15.79 28.64 -52.05
CA ASP A 265 15.19 28.21 -53.31
C ASP A 265 14.61 29.39 -54.09
N GLU A 266 13.89 30.29 -53.43
CA GLU A 266 13.38 31.55 -54.02
C GLU A 266 14.52 32.42 -54.58
N LEU A 267 15.61 32.58 -53.80
CA LEU A 267 16.78 33.33 -54.23
C LEU A 267 17.46 32.66 -55.43
N SER A 268 17.59 31.34 -55.42
CA SER A 268 18.16 30.56 -56.51
C SER A 268 17.34 30.70 -57.80
N ALA A 269 16.01 30.66 -57.69
CA ALA A 269 15.10 30.91 -58.81
C ALA A 269 15.27 32.34 -59.35
N THR A 270 15.40 33.33 -58.47
CA THR A 270 15.64 34.74 -58.85
C THR A 270 16.96 34.90 -59.58
N VAL A 271 18.05 34.31 -59.08
CA VAL A 271 19.37 34.32 -59.74
C VAL A 271 19.30 33.65 -61.11
N ALA A 272 18.57 32.53 -61.24
CA ALA A 272 18.38 31.86 -62.53
C ALA A 272 17.62 32.75 -63.53
N ALA A 273 16.57 33.45 -63.08
CA ALA A 273 15.82 34.40 -63.89
C ALA A 273 16.68 35.60 -64.34
N LEU A 274 17.46 36.19 -63.44
CA LEU A 274 18.41 37.27 -63.75
C LEU A 274 19.47 36.81 -64.77
N LYS A 275 20.07 35.62 -64.57
CA LYS A 275 21.01 35.03 -65.54
C LYS A 275 20.38 34.89 -66.93
N LYS A 276 19.09 34.51 -67.00
CA LYS A 276 18.34 34.43 -68.27
C LYS A 276 18.14 35.81 -68.91
N GLN A 277 17.76 36.82 -68.14
CA GLN A 277 17.64 38.22 -68.61
C GLN A 277 18.98 38.76 -69.15
N VAL A 278 20.09 38.55 -68.42
CA VAL A 278 21.43 38.96 -68.87
C VAL A 278 21.80 38.31 -70.20
N ARG A 279 21.54 37.00 -70.37
CA ARG A 279 21.76 36.30 -71.64
C ARG A 279 20.92 36.88 -72.78
N GLN A 280 19.67 37.29 -72.51
CA GLN A 280 18.81 37.95 -73.50
C GLN A 280 19.32 39.34 -73.88
N MET A 281 19.74 40.16 -72.89
CA MET A 281 20.35 41.48 -73.13
C MET A 281 21.63 41.37 -73.98
N ASN A 282 22.48 40.38 -73.70
CA ASN A 282 23.69 40.11 -74.50
C ASN A 282 23.38 39.63 -75.93
N ARG A 283 22.16 39.18 -76.23
CA ARG A 283 21.70 38.83 -77.58
C ARG A 283 20.95 39.96 -78.29
N SER A 284 20.73 41.09 -77.60
CA SER A 284 19.91 42.20 -78.09
C SER A 284 20.59 42.95 -79.26
N PRO A 285 19.81 43.76 -80.01
CA PRO A 285 20.32 44.57 -81.12
C PRO A 285 21.51 45.44 -80.76
N TRP A 286 21.61 45.91 -79.51
CA TRP A 286 22.73 46.71 -79.01
C TRP A 286 24.05 45.92 -78.94
N ALA A 287 24.01 44.63 -78.58
CA ALA A 287 25.19 43.77 -78.63
C ALA A 287 25.63 43.52 -80.08
N ARG A 288 24.67 43.36 -81.01
CA ARG A 288 24.94 43.26 -82.45
C ARG A 288 25.49 44.56 -83.03
N LEU A 289 25.03 45.71 -82.53
CA LEU A 289 25.51 47.04 -82.90
C LEU A 289 26.94 47.27 -82.42
N LYS A 290 27.27 46.96 -81.15
CA LYS A 290 28.66 46.97 -80.63
C LYS A 290 29.58 46.07 -81.44
N SER A 291 29.12 44.88 -81.82
CA SER A 291 29.86 43.94 -82.69
C SER A 291 30.11 44.52 -84.09
N ARG A 292 29.12 45.18 -84.70
CA ARG A 292 29.26 45.87 -86.01
C ARG A 292 30.22 47.06 -85.92
N ILE A 293 30.14 47.87 -84.87
CA ILE A 293 31.04 49.02 -84.64
C ILE A 293 32.49 48.54 -84.43
N ALA A 294 32.71 47.54 -83.58
CA ALA A 294 34.05 46.99 -83.33
C ALA A 294 34.67 46.29 -84.56
N ARG A 295 33.84 45.80 -85.49
CA ARG A 295 34.28 45.22 -86.77
C ARG A 295 34.61 46.31 -87.81
N LYS A 296 33.96 47.48 -87.72
CA LYS A 296 34.23 48.67 -88.54
C LYS A 296 35.46 49.47 -88.11
N MET A 297 35.98 49.23 -86.89
CA MET A 297 37.21 49.86 -86.38
C MET A 297 38.47 48.99 -86.53
N ARG A 298 38.35 47.77 -87.07
CA ARG A 298 39.46 46.80 -87.22
C ARG A 298 39.84 46.49 -88.68
N GLY A 299 39.17 47.12 -89.64
CA GLY A 299 39.56 47.16 -91.05
C GLY A 299 39.56 48.60 -91.49
#